data_AF-A0A1D2RME6-F1
#
_entry.id   AF-A0A1D2RME6-F1
#
_cell.length_a   1.000
_cell.length_b   1.000
_cell.length_c   1.000
_cell.angle_alpha   90.00
_cell.angle_beta   90.00
_cell.angle_gamma   90.00
#
_symmetry.space_group_name_H-M   'P 1'
#
loop_
_entity.id
_entity.type
_entity.pdbx_description
1 polymer ?
#
loop_
_entity_poly.entity_id
_entity_poly.type
_entity_poly.pdbx_seq_one_letter_code
_entity_poly.pdbx_strand_id
1 'polypeptide(L)'
;MAKSLEDTAFYRYHRLLTFNEVGGNPAAPALDVAGFHRKMLDRAGRRTHGLIATATHDTKRGEDARTRILALTELSSEWASMVGRWKTFNAGLVSTNNGIRSPSVADEYMLYQALIGALPFDDIDHTFVARMQSYAEKACREAKLQTSWLNPDAAYEAGVRQFLAGILDKHQSSDFIQSLKTFARRTSLIGALNSLSQITLKATIPGVPDFYQGTELWDFSLVDPDNRRPVDFTAREAILDAGFADMSALTESWTDGRIKLAWIHHLLDMRARHAKVFADGDFRPLTVEGTHRRHVIAFARTHRSEAIVVVALRHFAPFTDSGMMWPSFDKLDACVDLGNLTLIHPAVMDQKLDLKRLLDHLPVTVLAARVSTRSEIGRAARLKQKFQKRNNRDTVELKSHKTAN
;
A
#
# COMPACT_ATOMS: atom_id res chain seq x y z
N MET A 1 -19.70 -7.52 19.96
CA MET A 1 -19.08 -7.44 18.63
C MET A 1 -17.59 -7.79 18.68
N ALA A 2 -16.76 -7.10 19.49
CA ALA A 2 -15.32 -7.38 19.58
C ALA A 2 -14.94 -8.86 19.81
N LYS A 3 -15.43 -9.49 20.90
CA LYS A 3 -15.08 -10.89 21.22
C LYS A 3 -15.53 -11.92 20.18
N SER A 4 -16.66 -11.69 19.51
CA SER A 4 -17.25 -12.64 18.56
C SER A 4 -16.76 -12.43 17.12
N LEU A 5 -16.55 -11.18 16.71
CA LEU A 5 -16.12 -10.81 15.36
C LEU A 5 -14.59 -10.78 15.28
N GLU A 6 -13.97 -9.89 16.06
CA GLU A 6 -12.54 -9.57 15.96
C GLU A 6 -11.65 -10.65 16.58
N ASP A 7 -12.10 -11.27 17.66
CA ASP A 7 -11.36 -12.31 18.40
C ASP A 7 -11.90 -13.72 18.13
N THR A 8 -12.72 -13.93 17.10
CA THR A 8 -13.15 -15.29 16.69
C THR A 8 -13.40 -15.39 15.20
N ALA A 9 -14.37 -14.65 14.64
CA ALA A 9 -14.70 -14.78 13.21
C ALA A 9 -13.51 -14.43 12.29
N PHE A 10 -12.69 -13.43 12.66
CA PHE A 10 -11.46 -13.07 11.94
C PHE A 10 -10.41 -14.20 11.92
N TYR A 11 -10.48 -15.15 12.85
CA TYR A 11 -9.61 -16.32 12.93
C TYR A 11 -10.28 -17.59 12.38
N ARG A 12 -11.43 -17.45 11.72
CA ARG A 12 -12.12 -18.57 11.04
C ARG A 12 -12.31 -18.32 9.55
N TYR A 13 -12.46 -17.07 9.14
CA TYR A 13 -12.71 -16.71 7.75
C TYR A 13 -11.44 -16.25 7.03
N HIS A 14 -10.67 -17.18 6.51
CA HIS A 14 -9.34 -16.92 5.93
C HIS A 14 -9.34 -16.56 4.44
N ARG A 15 -10.43 -16.01 3.89
CA ARG A 15 -10.50 -15.65 2.45
C ARG A 15 -9.34 -14.75 2.02
N LEU A 16 -9.11 -13.67 2.77
CA LEU A 16 -7.96 -12.79 2.63
C LEU A 16 -7.73 -12.08 3.97
N LEU A 17 -6.60 -12.36 4.64
CA LEU A 17 -6.35 -11.88 6.01
C LEU A 17 -6.29 -10.34 6.13
N THR A 18 -6.05 -9.62 5.01
CA THR A 18 -6.07 -8.15 4.97
C THR A 18 -7.39 -7.55 5.46
N PHE A 19 -8.53 -8.23 5.25
CA PHE A 19 -9.84 -7.74 5.69
C PHE A 19 -10.20 -8.11 7.14
N ASN A 20 -9.37 -8.94 7.78
CA ASN A 20 -9.58 -9.44 9.13
C ASN A 20 -8.85 -8.54 10.12
N GLU A 21 -9.27 -7.27 10.17
CA GLU A 21 -8.63 -6.20 10.93
C GLU A 21 -9.66 -5.48 11.81
N VAL A 22 -9.23 -4.93 12.95
CA VAL A 22 -10.12 -4.24 13.91
C VAL A 22 -10.95 -3.16 13.20
N GLY A 23 -12.27 -3.18 13.40
CA GLY A 23 -13.22 -2.31 12.65
C GLY A 23 -13.47 -2.69 11.18
N GLY A 24 -12.85 -3.76 10.69
CA GLY A 24 -13.01 -4.30 9.33
C GLY A 24 -14.19 -5.26 9.18
N ASN A 25 -14.47 -5.64 7.93
CA ASN A 25 -15.45 -6.65 7.58
C ASN A 25 -14.77 -7.70 6.66
N PRO A 26 -14.57 -8.95 7.11
CA PRO A 26 -13.92 -10.02 6.34
C PRO A 26 -14.60 -10.33 5.01
N ALA A 27 -15.92 -10.12 4.94
CA ALA A 27 -16.74 -10.36 3.76
C ALA A 27 -16.88 -9.11 2.87
N ALA A 28 -16.21 -8.00 3.20
CA ALA A 28 -16.31 -6.77 2.41
C ALA A 28 -15.93 -7.02 0.93
N PRO A 29 -16.67 -6.41 -0.02
CA PRO A 29 -16.24 -6.36 -1.41
C PRO A 29 -15.10 -5.34 -1.58
N ALA A 30 -14.43 -5.41 -2.73
CA ALA A 30 -13.49 -4.37 -3.13
C ALA A 30 -14.21 -3.02 -3.26
N LEU A 31 -13.54 -1.95 -2.85
CA LEU A 31 -14.03 -0.58 -3.00
C LEU A 31 -13.55 0.00 -4.34
N ASP A 32 -14.48 0.50 -5.15
CA ASP A 32 -14.17 1.22 -6.37
C ASP A 32 -13.76 2.68 -6.06
N VAL A 33 -13.12 3.35 -7.03
CA VAL A 33 -12.63 4.73 -6.85
C VAL A 33 -13.78 5.70 -6.53
N ALA A 34 -14.94 5.53 -7.17
CA ALA A 34 -16.12 6.34 -6.89
C ALA A 34 -16.64 6.13 -5.45
N GLY A 35 -16.68 4.88 -4.97
CA GLY A 35 -17.04 4.55 -3.60
C GLY A 35 -16.07 5.10 -2.56
N PHE A 36 -14.77 5.09 -2.87
CA PHE A 36 -13.77 5.77 -2.06
C PHE A 36 -14.06 7.28 -1.95
N HIS A 37 -14.26 7.96 -3.07
CA HIS A 37 -14.58 9.40 -3.06
C HIS A 37 -15.86 9.73 -2.29
N ARG A 38 -16.93 8.92 -2.43
CA ARG A 38 -18.15 9.08 -1.63
C ARG A 38 -17.89 8.99 -0.13
N LYS A 39 -17.07 8.01 0.31
CA LYS A 39 -16.68 7.89 1.72
C LYS A 39 -15.84 9.07 2.21
N MET A 40 -14.96 9.62 1.36
CA MET A 40 -14.14 10.78 1.73
C MET A 40 -14.95 12.07 1.80
N LEU A 41 -15.93 12.26 0.91
CA LEU A 41 -16.90 13.37 0.98
C LEU A 41 -17.73 13.32 2.27
N ASP A 42 -18.26 12.14 2.64
CA ASP A 42 -18.97 11.95 3.91
C ASP A 42 -18.07 12.27 5.11
N ARG A 43 -16.81 11.81 5.08
CA ARG A 43 -15.82 12.11 6.11
C ARG A 43 -15.53 13.61 6.22
N ALA A 44 -15.36 14.30 5.10
CA ALA A 44 -15.15 15.75 5.05
C ALA A 44 -16.33 16.54 5.67
N GLY A 45 -17.55 16.02 5.59
CA GLY A 45 -18.73 16.68 6.17
C GLY A 45 -18.96 16.40 7.66
N ARG A 46 -18.50 15.25 8.18
CA ARG A 46 -18.91 14.75 9.51
C ARG A 46 -17.77 14.48 10.49
N ARG A 47 -16.55 14.29 10.01
CA ARG A 47 -15.40 13.79 10.79
C ARG A 47 -14.09 14.44 10.36
N THR A 48 -14.13 15.76 10.14
CA THR A 48 -13.01 16.58 9.64
C THR A 48 -11.72 16.42 10.43
N HIS A 49 -11.83 16.24 11.75
CA HIS A 49 -10.68 16.09 12.66
C HIS A 49 -10.53 14.68 13.24
N GLY A 50 -11.25 13.69 12.69
CA GLY A 50 -11.08 12.31 13.14
C GLY A 50 -9.69 11.77 12.81
N LEU A 51 -9.15 10.92 13.68
CA LEU A 51 -7.90 10.20 13.41
C LEU A 51 -8.04 9.30 12.17
N ILE A 52 -6.95 9.18 11.43
CA ILE A 52 -6.78 8.25 10.33
C ILE A 52 -5.61 7.35 10.71
N ALA A 53 -5.93 6.21 11.31
CA ALA A 53 -4.95 5.21 11.69
C ALA A 53 -4.87 4.11 10.63
N THR A 54 -3.65 3.65 10.38
CA THR A 54 -3.36 2.46 9.58
C THR A 54 -2.71 1.37 10.42
N ALA A 55 -2.08 1.67 11.55
CA ALA A 55 -1.58 0.68 12.50
C ALA A 55 -1.86 1.16 13.92
N THR A 56 -2.02 0.24 14.86
CA THR A 56 -2.12 0.53 16.29
C THR A 56 -1.53 -0.63 17.09
N HIS A 57 -1.47 -0.49 18.42
CA HIS A 57 -1.10 -1.61 19.31
C HIS A 57 -2.13 -2.75 19.33
N ASP A 58 -3.33 -2.54 18.79
CA ASP A 58 -4.41 -3.54 18.73
C ASP A 58 -4.68 -4.08 17.32
N THR A 59 -4.04 -3.52 16.29
CA THR A 59 -4.20 -4.06 14.93
C THR A 59 -3.70 -5.50 14.87
N LYS A 60 -4.46 -6.34 14.17
CA LYS A 60 -4.21 -7.76 14.02
C LYS A 60 -2.95 -8.03 13.19
N ARG A 61 -2.52 -7.09 12.33
CA ARG A 61 -1.30 -7.17 11.53
C ARG A 61 -0.69 -5.77 11.34
N GLY A 62 0.59 -5.69 11.04
CA GLY A 62 1.27 -4.46 10.65
C GLY A 62 0.73 -3.89 9.34
N GLU A 63 0.90 -2.58 9.15
CA GLU A 63 0.29 -1.91 8.00
C GLU A 63 0.85 -2.34 6.65
N ASP A 64 2.13 -2.69 6.60
CA ASP A 64 2.80 -3.15 5.38
C ASP A 64 2.65 -4.66 5.17
N ALA A 65 2.49 -5.43 6.26
CA ALA A 65 2.06 -6.83 6.15
C ALA A 65 0.70 -6.93 5.44
N ARG A 66 -0.23 -6.03 5.76
CA ARG A 66 -1.57 -6.02 5.13
C ARG A 66 -1.53 -5.64 3.64
N THR A 67 -0.75 -4.64 3.25
CA THR A 67 -0.61 -4.24 1.84
C THR A 67 0.11 -5.30 1.01
N ARG A 68 1.06 -6.03 1.61
CA ARG A 68 1.71 -7.18 0.98
C ARG A 68 0.75 -8.36 0.78
N ILE A 69 -0.07 -8.70 1.79
CA ILE A 69 -1.11 -9.72 1.62
C ILE A 69 -2.16 -9.27 0.59
N LEU A 70 -2.46 -7.97 0.50
CA LEU A 70 -3.39 -7.44 -0.50
C LEU A 70 -2.93 -7.69 -1.95
N ALA A 71 -1.61 -7.76 -2.19
CA ALA A 71 -1.04 -8.07 -3.50
C ALA A 71 -1.48 -9.45 -4.04
N LEU A 72 -1.87 -10.38 -3.16
CA LEU A 72 -2.41 -11.69 -3.56
C LEU A 72 -3.66 -11.56 -4.44
N THR A 73 -4.42 -10.47 -4.31
CA THR A 73 -5.61 -10.24 -5.13
C THR A 73 -5.27 -9.99 -6.60
N GLU A 74 -4.11 -9.40 -6.87
CA GLU A 74 -3.62 -9.14 -8.23
C GLU A 74 -2.90 -10.36 -8.82
N LEU A 75 -2.38 -11.24 -7.95
CA LEU A 75 -1.67 -12.48 -8.32
C LEU A 75 -2.50 -13.73 -7.99
N SER A 76 -3.83 -13.63 -8.01
CA SER A 76 -4.73 -14.62 -7.41
C SER A 76 -4.66 -16.02 -8.03
N SER A 77 -4.58 -16.13 -9.36
CA SER A 77 -4.43 -17.43 -10.05
C SER A 77 -3.12 -18.13 -9.69
N GLU A 78 -2.04 -17.35 -9.58
CA GLU A 78 -0.74 -17.86 -9.22
C GLU A 78 -0.69 -18.23 -7.74
N TRP A 79 -1.27 -17.41 -6.86
CA TRP A 79 -1.43 -17.70 -5.44
C TRP A 79 -2.12 -19.05 -5.22
N ALA A 80 -3.23 -19.32 -5.91
CA ALA A 80 -3.92 -20.60 -5.82
C ALA A 80 -3.02 -21.78 -6.24
N SER A 81 -2.26 -21.60 -7.32
CA SER A 81 -1.30 -22.60 -7.80
C SER A 81 -0.14 -22.83 -6.81
N MET A 82 0.40 -21.77 -6.22
CA MET A 82 1.48 -21.85 -5.23
C MET A 82 1.01 -22.55 -3.95
N VAL A 83 -0.18 -22.22 -3.43
CA VAL A 83 -0.76 -22.90 -2.27
C VAL A 83 -0.95 -24.39 -2.53
N GLY A 84 -1.44 -24.77 -3.71
CA GLY A 84 -1.54 -26.17 -4.11
C GLY A 84 -0.18 -26.89 -4.10
N ARG A 85 0.86 -26.23 -4.65
CA ARG A 85 2.23 -26.76 -4.65
C ARG A 85 2.82 -26.88 -3.24
N TRP A 86 2.64 -25.88 -2.40
CA TRP A 86 3.17 -25.87 -1.03
C TRP A 86 2.51 -26.92 -0.15
N LYS A 87 1.20 -27.18 -0.34
CA LYS A 87 0.53 -28.32 0.30
C LYS A 87 1.20 -29.65 -0.03
N THR A 88 1.63 -29.83 -1.28
CA THR A 88 2.37 -31.04 -1.69
C THR A 88 3.76 -31.09 -1.05
N PHE A 89 4.51 -30.00 -1.08
CA PHE A 89 5.84 -29.93 -0.45
C PHE A 89 5.79 -30.25 1.04
N ASN A 90 4.78 -29.72 1.73
CA ASN A 90 4.70 -29.75 3.19
C ASN A 90 3.85 -30.93 3.70
N ALA A 91 3.34 -31.80 2.83
CA ALA A 91 2.43 -32.89 3.20
C ALA A 91 3.02 -33.83 4.26
N GLY A 92 4.32 -34.14 4.16
CA GLY A 92 5.03 -34.99 5.11
C GLY A 92 5.27 -34.38 6.49
N LEU A 93 5.05 -33.07 6.64
CA LEU A 93 5.20 -32.33 7.90
C LEU A 93 3.89 -32.17 8.66
N VAL A 94 2.78 -32.59 8.05
CA VAL A 94 1.46 -32.56 8.67
C VAL A 94 1.33 -33.77 9.58
N SER A 95 0.98 -33.53 10.85
CA SER A 95 0.71 -34.59 11.82
C SER A 95 -0.79 -34.84 11.94
N THR A 96 -1.15 -36.07 12.32
CA THR A 96 -2.53 -36.42 12.66
C THR A 96 -2.55 -37.13 14.01
N ASN A 97 -3.27 -36.57 14.98
CA ASN A 97 -3.43 -37.15 16.30
C ASN A 97 -4.93 -37.28 16.61
N ASN A 98 -5.38 -38.48 17.02
CA ASN A 98 -6.80 -38.76 17.29
C ASN A 98 -7.76 -38.36 16.15
N GLY A 99 -7.32 -38.51 14.90
CA GLY A 99 -8.08 -38.12 13.71
C GLY A 99 -8.08 -36.61 13.40
N ILE A 100 -7.38 -35.79 14.18
CA ILE A 100 -7.25 -34.34 13.97
C ILE A 100 -5.95 -34.03 13.24
N ARG A 101 -6.07 -33.46 12.04
CA ARG A 101 -4.96 -32.97 11.22
C ARG A 101 -4.39 -31.67 11.80
N SER A 102 -3.09 -31.59 12.00
CA SER A 102 -2.39 -30.42 12.56
C SER A 102 -1.26 -29.95 11.63
N PRO A 103 -1.33 -28.71 11.09
CA PRO A 103 -2.47 -27.78 11.16
C PRO A 103 -3.69 -28.29 10.40
N SER A 104 -4.88 -27.80 10.73
CA SER A 104 -6.08 -27.98 9.91
C SER A 104 -5.87 -27.35 8.52
N VAL A 105 -6.66 -27.74 7.51
CA VAL A 105 -6.52 -27.17 6.15
C VAL A 105 -6.74 -25.65 6.13
N ALA A 106 -7.66 -25.17 6.99
CA ALA A 106 -7.96 -23.74 7.11
C ALA A 106 -6.83 -22.98 7.80
N ASP A 107 -6.21 -23.57 8.82
CA ASP A 107 -5.09 -22.97 9.55
C ASP A 107 -3.83 -22.97 8.70
N GLU A 108 -3.55 -24.04 7.95
CA GLU A 108 -2.45 -24.06 6.98
C GLU A 108 -2.58 -22.94 5.95
N TYR A 109 -3.79 -22.71 5.41
CA TYR A 109 -4.03 -21.62 4.46
C TYR A 109 -3.85 -20.22 5.09
N MET A 110 -4.24 -20.06 6.36
CA MET A 110 -3.96 -18.85 7.13
C MET A 110 -2.44 -18.65 7.30
N LEU A 111 -1.70 -19.71 7.64
CA LEU A 111 -0.26 -19.65 7.86
C LEU A 111 0.48 -19.23 6.59
N TYR A 112 0.09 -19.72 5.42
CA TYR A 112 0.70 -19.26 4.16
C TYR A 112 0.49 -17.77 3.91
N GLN A 113 -0.70 -17.22 4.17
CA GLN A 113 -0.93 -15.78 4.05
C GLN A 113 -0.14 -14.97 5.10
N ALA A 114 -0.09 -15.45 6.34
CA ALA A 114 0.68 -14.81 7.40
C ALA A 114 2.19 -14.81 7.10
N LEU A 115 2.72 -15.90 6.54
CA LEU A 115 4.10 -15.98 6.06
C LEU A 115 4.37 -14.95 4.98
N ILE A 116 3.50 -14.82 3.96
CA ILE A 116 3.63 -13.78 2.94
C ILE A 116 3.68 -12.39 3.59
N GLY A 117 2.73 -12.07 4.47
CA GLY A 117 2.67 -10.78 5.13
C GLY A 117 3.89 -10.45 5.99
N ALA A 118 4.41 -11.42 6.75
CA ALA A 118 5.42 -11.19 7.78
C ALA A 118 6.87 -11.43 7.31
N LEU A 119 7.10 -12.05 6.15
CA LEU A 119 8.45 -12.45 5.70
C LEU A 119 9.40 -11.24 5.65
N PRO A 120 10.60 -11.29 6.25
CA PRO A 120 11.57 -10.21 6.09
C PRO A 120 11.98 -10.05 4.62
N PHE A 121 12.42 -8.85 4.22
CA PHE A 121 13.02 -8.65 2.89
C PHE A 121 14.39 -9.33 2.80
N ASP A 122 15.12 -9.31 3.92
CA ASP A 122 16.38 -10.03 4.11
C ASP A 122 16.12 -11.51 4.41
N ASP A 123 17.11 -12.17 4.99
CA ASP A 123 16.99 -13.57 5.37
C ASP A 123 16.08 -13.79 6.58
N ILE A 124 15.46 -14.99 6.60
CA ILE A 124 14.75 -15.50 7.78
C ILE A 124 15.77 -15.62 8.92
N ASP A 125 15.65 -14.72 9.90
CA ASP A 125 16.45 -14.74 11.11
C ASP A 125 16.02 -15.84 12.09
N HIS A 126 16.81 -16.03 13.15
CA HIS A 126 16.57 -17.05 14.16
C HIS A 126 15.31 -16.80 15.01
N THR A 127 14.75 -15.59 15.00
CA THR A 127 13.55 -15.22 15.78
C THR A 127 12.26 -15.46 15.00
N PHE A 128 12.31 -15.46 13.67
CA PHE A 128 11.13 -15.50 12.81
C PHE A 128 10.25 -16.73 13.05
N VAL A 129 10.86 -17.92 13.20
CA VAL A 129 10.12 -19.16 13.47
C VAL A 129 9.33 -19.06 14.77
N ALA A 130 9.95 -18.57 15.84
CA ALA A 130 9.30 -18.41 17.15
C ALA A 130 8.15 -17.39 17.11
N ARG A 131 8.32 -16.29 16.35
CA ARG A 131 7.25 -15.30 16.11
C ARG A 131 6.06 -15.91 15.39
N MET A 132 6.31 -16.69 14.32
CA MET A 132 5.26 -17.37 13.58
C MET A 132 4.53 -18.43 14.41
N GLN A 133 5.26 -19.19 15.24
CA GLN A 133 4.67 -20.18 16.14
C GLN A 133 3.79 -19.52 17.22
N SER A 134 4.26 -18.42 17.82
CA SER A 134 3.49 -17.66 18.82
C SER A 134 2.21 -17.07 18.20
N TYR A 135 2.31 -16.54 16.99
CA TYR A 135 1.15 -16.08 16.23
C TYR A 135 0.16 -17.23 15.95
N ALA A 136 0.65 -18.38 15.50
CA ALA A 136 -0.18 -19.52 15.14
C ALA A 136 -0.95 -20.06 16.34
N GLU A 137 -0.29 -20.20 17.50
CA GLU A 137 -0.93 -20.63 18.74
C GLU A 137 -2.04 -19.67 19.15
N LYS A 138 -1.75 -18.36 19.19
CA LYS A 138 -2.76 -17.32 19.47
C LYS A 138 -3.92 -17.39 18.48
N ALA A 139 -3.63 -17.47 17.19
CA ALA A 139 -4.65 -17.51 16.14
C ALA A 139 -5.55 -18.74 16.25
N CYS A 140 -4.99 -19.92 16.46
CA CYS A 140 -5.75 -21.16 16.62
C CYS A 140 -6.63 -21.14 17.88
N ARG A 141 -6.11 -20.58 18.99
CA ARG A 141 -6.90 -20.42 20.23
C ARG A 141 -8.01 -19.38 20.10
N GLU A 142 -7.79 -18.28 19.38
CA GLU A 142 -8.85 -17.30 19.10
C GLU A 142 -9.93 -17.89 18.18
N ALA A 143 -9.54 -18.74 17.23
CA ALA A 143 -10.47 -19.46 16.37
C ALA A 143 -11.41 -20.38 17.16
N LYS A 144 -10.97 -20.99 18.27
CA LYS A 144 -11.80 -21.90 19.11
C LYS A 144 -12.42 -23.05 18.29
N LEU A 145 -11.66 -23.59 17.34
CA LEU A 145 -12.08 -24.72 16.49
C LEU A 145 -11.40 -26.02 16.89
N GLN A 146 -10.05 -26.02 16.89
CA GLN A 146 -9.25 -27.19 17.26
C GLN A 146 -8.63 -27.06 18.66
N THR A 147 -8.35 -25.83 19.11
CA THR A 147 -7.85 -25.51 20.44
C THR A 147 -8.49 -24.20 20.93
N SER A 148 -8.40 -23.89 22.23
CA SER A 148 -8.93 -22.65 22.82
C SER A 148 -8.11 -22.22 24.04
N TRP A 149 -8.31 -20.98 24.49
CA TRP A 149 -7.70 -20.50 25.74
C TRP A 149 -8.18 -21.24 27.00
N LEU A 150 -9.42 -21.73 27.03
CA LEU A 150 -10.01 -22.39 28.19
C LEU A 150 -9.66 -23.88 28.26
N ASN A 151 -9.60 -24.54 27.11
CA ASN A 151 -9.23 -25.94 26.98
C ASN A 151 -8.21 -26.08 25.84
N PRO A 152 -6.91 -25.86 26.12
CA PRO A 152 -5.85 -26.01 25.12
C PRO A 152 -5.68 -27.46 24.69
N ASP A 153 -5.65 -27.71 23.38
CA ASP A 153 -5.24 -29.00 22.82
C ASP A 153 -3.73 -29.00 22.58
N ALA A 154 -2.99 -29.59 23.52
CA ALA A 154 -1.53 -29.63 23.48
C ALA A 154 -0.98 -30.42 22.28
N ALA A 155 -1.69 -31.44 21.81
CA ALA A 155 -1.26 -32.25 20.67
C ALA A 155 -1.42 -31.46 19.37
N TYR A 156 -2.56 -30.78 19.20
CA TYR A 156 -2.80 -29.91 18.06
C TYR A 156 -1.77 -28.77 17.99
N GLU A 157 -1.58 -28.06 19.11
CA GLU A 157 -0.64 -26.93 19.18
C GLU A 157 0.81 -27.36 18.93
N ALA A 158 1.22 -28.52 19.44
CA ALA A 158 2.53 -29.11 19.14
C ALA A 158 2.68 -29.44 17.65
N GLY A 159 1.65 -30.03 17.04
CA GLY A 159 1.64 -30.33 15.61
C GLY A 159 1.78 -29.09 14.73
N VAL A 160 1.06 -28.00 15.06
CA VAL A 160 1.19 -26.70 14.36
C VAL A 160 2.60 -26.12 14.54
N ARG A 161 3.16 -26.20 15.75
CA ARG A 161 4.51 -25.69 16.05
C ARG A 161 5.58 -26.45 15.27
N GLN A 162 5.50 -27.77 15.23
CA GLN A 162 6.41 -28.65 14.49
C GLN A 162 6.29 -28.44 12.97
N PHE A 163 5.07 -28.29 12.45
CA PHE A 163 4.84 -27.95 11.06
C PHE A 163 5.56 -26.65 10.67
N LEU A 164 5.40 -25.58 11.45
CA LEU A 164 6.09 -24.31 11.20
C LEU A 164 7.60 -24.42 11.29
N ALA A 165 8.12 -25.19 12.25
CA ALA A 165 9.56 -25.45 12.35
C ALA A 165 10.08 -26.18 11.09
N GLY A 166 9.37 -27.22 10.65
CA GLY A 166 9.77 -28.03 9.49
C GLY A 166 9.70 -27.27 8.18
N ILE A 167 8.62 -26.52 7.90
CA ILE A 167 8.50 -25.77 6.63
C ILE A 167 9.51 -24.61 6.55
N LEU A 168 9.99 -24.10 7.69
CA LEU A 168 10.97 -23.01 7.76
C LEU A 168 12.40 -23.50 7.98
N ASP A 169 12.62 -24.81 8.07
CA ASP A 169 13.95 -25.42 8.13
C ASP A 169 14.60 -25.41 6.73
N LYS A 170 15.73 -24.71 6.60
CA LYS A 170 16.47 -24.53 5.33
C LYS A 170 17.05 -25.83 4.78
N HIS A 171 17.30 -26.83 5.63
CA HIS A 171 17.84 -28.13 5.24
C HIS A 171 16.73 -29.10 4.86
N GLN A 172 15.59 -29.04 5.54
CA GLN A 172 14.46 -29.94 5.29
C GLN A 172 13.55 -29.46 4.14
N SER A 173 13.31 -28.15 4.06
CA SER A 173 12.25 -27.56 3.23
C SER A 173 12.79 -26.50 2.26
N SER A 174 14.01 -26.70 1.74
CA SER A 174 14.68 -25.76 0.82
C SER A 174 13.81 -25.36 -0.38
N ASP A 175 13.12 -26.33 -0.99
CA ASP A 175 12.29 -26.10 -2.17
C ASP A 175 11.06 -25.25 -1.86
N PHE A 176 10.42 -25.49 -0.71
CA PHE A 176 9.33 -24.65 -0.23
C PHE A 176 9.82 -23.24 0.08
N ILE A 177 10.91 -23.09 0.83
CA ILE A 177 11.45 -21.78 1.21
C ILE A 177 11.85 -20.98 -0.03
N GLN A 178 12.51 -21.61 -1.00
CA GLN A 178 12.89 -20.96 -2.25
C GLN A 178 11.65 -20.54 -3.06
N SER A 179 10.63 -21.40 -3.14
CA SER A 179 9.36 -21.08 -3.79
C SER A 179 8.61 -19.94 -3.09
N LEU A 180 8.55 -19.98 -1.75
CA LEU A 180 7.94 -18.94 -0.92
C LEU A 180 8.66 -17.61 -1.12
N LYS A 181 9.99 -17.57 -1.02
CA LYS A 181 10.78 -16.34 -1.21
C LYS A 181 10.61 -15.76 -2.61
N THR A 182 10.60 -16.60 -3.64
CA THR A 182 10.43 -16.16 -5.03
C THR A 182 9.08 -15.48 -5.23
N PHE A 183 8.00 -16.08 -4.73
CA PHE A 183 6.67 -15.48 -4.80
C PHE A 183 6.54 -14.25 -3.88
N ALA A 184 7.10 -14.33 -2.67
CA ALA A 184 7.07 -13.25 -1.69
C ALA A 184 7.74 -11.98 -2.23
N ARG A 185 8.88 -12.06 -2.93
CA ARG A 185 9.56 -10.91 -3.57
C ARG A 185 8.61 -10.09 -4.44
N ARG A 186 7.73 -10.74 -5.21
CA ARG A 186 6.76 -10.07 -6.09
C ARG A 186 5.65 -9.39 -5.30
N THR A 187 5.07 -10.10 -4.33
CA THR A 187 4.06 -9.51 -3.43
C THR A 187 4.63 -8.38 -2.59
N SER A 188 5.91 -8.46 -2.25
CA SER A 188 6.70 -7.50 -1.49
C SER A 188 6.83 -6.18 -2.22
N LEU A 189 7.17 -6.22 -3.51
CA LEU A 189 7.26 -5.02 -4.36
C LEU A 189 5.87 -4.36 -4.50
N ILE A 190 4.85 -5.14 -4.88
CA ILE A 190 3.47 -4.62 -5.01
C ILE A 190 2.97 -4.08 -3.66
N GLY A 191 3.30 -4.76 -2.56
CA GLY A 191 2.99 -4.34 -1.19
C GLY A 191 3.61 -3.00 -0.83
N ALA A 192 4.89 -2.79 -1.14
CA ALA A 192 5.58 -1.52 -0.90
C ALA A 192 4.92 -0.36 -1.68
N LEU A 193 4.55 -0.56 -2.94
CA LEU A 193 3.84 0.44 -3.74
C LEU A 193 2.45 0.74 -3.17
N ASN A 194 1.71 -0.30 -2.76
CA ASN A 194 0.43 -0.16 -2.06
C ASN A 194 0.59 0.62 -0.74
N SER A 195 1.68 0.39 0.00
CA SER A 195 1.99 1.13 1.22
C SER A 195 2.26 2.60 0.96
N LEU A 196 3.04 2.95 -0.07
CA LEU A 196 3.28 4.34 -0.47
C LEU A 196 1.97 5.06 -0.83
N SER A 197 1.07 4.39 -1.56
CA SER A 197 -0.28 4.90 -1.82
C SER A 197 -1.10 5.04 -0.54
N GLN A 198 -1.08 4.05 0.35
CA GLN A 198 -1.80 4.07 1.63
C GLN A 198 -1.35 5.25 2.51
N ILE A 199 -0.05 5.48 2.68
CA ILE A 199 0.45 6.58 3.51
C ILE A 199 0.18 7.95 2.89
N THR A 200 0.21 8.05 1.54
CA THR A 200 -0.19 9.27 0.82
C THR A 200 -1.64 9.60 1.11
N LEU A 201 -2.53 8.61 0.96
CA LEU A 201 -3.95 8.80 1.28
C LEU A 201 -4.15 9.12 2.75
N LYS A 202 -3.53 8.38 3.68
CA LYS A 202 -3.58 8.64 5.13
C LYS A 202 -3.23 10.08 5.45
N ALA A 203 -2.14 10.61 4.87
CA ALA A 203 -1.66 11.95 5.13
C ALA A 203 -2.43 13.07 4.41
N THR A 204 -3.31 12.78 3.44
CA THR A 204 -3.90 13.82 2.59
C THR A 204 -5.43 13.86 2.54
N ILE A 205 -6.10 12.76 2.90
CA ILE A 205 -7.56 12.75 3.05
C ILE A 205 -8.00 13.60 4.28
N PRO A 206 -9.28 13.97 4.40
CA PRO A 206 -9.78 14.76 5.53
C PRO A 206 -9.58 14.02 6.86
N GLY A 207 -8.98 14.68 7.85
CA GLY A 207 -8.63 14.06 9.14
C GLY A 207 -7.20 14.34 9.58
N VAL A 208 -6.86 13.76 10.73
CA VAL A 208 -5.53 13.84 11.33
C VAL A 208 -4.85 12.47 11.13
N PRO A 209 -3.76 12.38 10.35
CA PRO A 209 -3.05 11.13 10.18
C PRO A 209 -2.37 10.72 11.48
N ASP A 210 -2.54 9.46 11.85
CA ASP A 210 -1.90 8.84 13.01
C ASP A 210 -0.82 7.86 12.55
N PHE A 211 0.36 7.90 13.18
CA PHE A 211 1.49 7.02 12.88
C PHE A 211 1.87 6.29 14.16
N TYR A 212 1.64 4.98 14.17
CA TYR A 212 2.10 4.13 15.27
C TYR A 212 3.62 4.00 15.24
N GLN A 213 4.24 3.92 16.42
CA GLN A 213 5.70 3.90 16.55
C GLN A 213 6.36 2.82 15.67
N GLY A 214 7.43 3.19 14.96
CA GLY A 214 8.18 2.27 14.11
C GLY A 214 7.67 2.15 12.67
N THR A 215 6.45 2.61 12.38
CA THR A 215 5.79 2.49 11.06
C THR A 215 6.29 3.48 10.02
N GLU A 216 7.22 4.36 10.38
CA GLU A 216 7.96 5.20 9.45
C GLU A 216 8.90 4.40 8.54
N LEU A 217 9.29 3.19 8.96
CA LEU A 217 9.89 2.14 8.12
C LEU A 217 8.85 1.03 7.85
N TRP A 218 9.28 -0.07 7.24
CA TRP A 218 8.40 -1.19 6.92
C TRP A 218 7.96 -1.97 8.18
N ASP A 219 6.65 -2.07 8.40
CA ASP A 219 6.03 -2.79 9.51
C ASP A 219 5.38 -4.10 9.06
N PHE A 220 6.13 -5.20 9.29
CA PHE A 220 5.71 -6.58 9.08
C PHE A 220 5.32 -7.30 10.37
N SER A 221 4.90 -6.55 11.39
CA SER A 221 4.50 -7.14 12.67
C SER A 221 3.22 -7.98 12.53
N LEU A 222 3.10 -8.98 13.38
CA LEU A 222 1.89 -9.78 13.58
C LEU A 222 1.06 -9.13 14.71
N VAL A 223 -0.03 -9.78 15.12
CA VAL A 223 -0.84 -9.32 16.26
C VAL A 223 -0.01 -9.28 17.54
N ASP A 224 -0.43 -8.45 18.50
CA ASP A 224 0.06 -8.42 19.88
C ASP A 224 0.41 -9.83 20.43
N PRO A 225 1.58 -10.00 21.08
CA PRO A 225 2.58 -8.98 21.43
C PRO A 225 3.60 -8.63 20.33
N ASP A 226 3.50 -9.19 19.12
CA ASP A 226 4.52 -8.98 18.09
C ASP A 226 4.61 -7.53 17.59
N ASN A 227 3.47 -6.81 17.55
CA ASN A 227 3.39 -5.37 17.26
C ASN A 227 3.78 -4.45 18.43
N ARG A 228 4.29 -5.02 19.54
CA ARG A 228 4.79 -4.29 20.72
C ARG A 228 6.29 -4.45 20.93
N ARG A 229 7.00 -5.04 19.95
CA ARG A 229 8.47 -5.13 19.95
C ARG A 229 9.09 -3.72 20.03
N PRO A 230 10.26 -3.57 20.67
CA PRO A 230 10.91 -2.27 20.82
C PRO A 230 11.28 -1.68 19.46
N VAL A 231 11.19 -0.36 19.37
CA VAL A 231 11.57 0.41 18.18
C VAL A 231 12.97 0.99 18.38
N ASP A 232 13.85 0.77 17.40
CA ASP A 232 15.18 1.38 17.40
C ASP A 232 15.11 2.80 16.84
N PHE A 233 14.86 3.78 17.72
CA PHE A 233 14.78 5.20 17.37
C PHE A 233 16.13 5.80 17.00
N THR A 234 17.23 5.34 17.61
CA THR A 234 18.59 5.81 17.29
C THR A 234 18.94 5.54 15.83
N ALA A 235 18.59 4.36 15.29
CA ALA A 235 18.78 4.07 13.87
C ALA A 235 17.97 5.00 12.94
N ARG A 236 16.77 5.43 13.37
CA ARG A 236 15.90 6.31 12.58
C ARG A 236 16.36 7.76 12.61
N GLU A 237 16.79 8.23 13.78
CA GLU A 237 17.43 9.54 13.95
C GLU A 237 18.67 9.64 13.03
N ALA A 238 19.51 8.60 13.00
CA ALA A 238 20.66 8.57 12.10
C ALA A 238 20.29 8.66 10.61
N ILE A 239 19.18 8.05 10.18
CA ILE A 239 18.68 8.18 8.80
C ILE A 239 18.22 9.61 8.51
N LEU A 240 17.53 10.24 9.47
CA LEU A 240 17.05 11.62 9.34
C LEU A 240 18.23 12.62 9.29
N ASP A 241 19.21 12.45 10.16
CA ASP A 241 20.39 13.32 10.26
C ASP A 241 21.29 13.23 9.02
N ALA A 242 21.40 12.04 8.42
CA ALA A 242 22.12 11.85 7.16
C ALA A 242 21.42 12.54 5.96
N GLY A 243 20.14 12.90 6.11
CA GLY A 243 19.30 13.37 5.04
C GLY A 243 18.87 12.27 4.08
N PHE A 244 17.96 12.61 3.18
CA PHE A 244 17.44 11.66 2.19
C PHE A 244 18.19 11.80 0.87
N ALA A 245 18.57 10.65 0.30
CA ALA A 245 18.99 10.59 -1.10
C ALA A 245 17.85 11.04 -2.04
N ASP A 246 18.17 11.26 -3.31
CA ASP A 246 17.12 11.49 -4.30
C ASP A 246 16.16 10.30 -4.39
N MET A 247 14.95 10.56 -4.89
CA MET A 247 13.92 9.52 -4.96
C MET A 247 14.32 8.37 -5.88
N SER A 248 15.15 8.59 -6.90
CA SER A 248 15.63 7.52 -7.79
C SER A 248 16.47 6.51 -7.01
N ALA A 249 17.47 6.99 -6.27
CA ALA A 249 18.34 6.15 -5.43
C ALA A 249 17.54 5.41 -4.34
N LEU A 250 16.52 6.07 -3.77
CA LEU A 250 15.63 5.44 -2.79
C LEU A 250 14.75 4.34 -3.41
N THR A 251 14.38 4.43 -4.70
CA THR A 251 13.66 3.34 -5.37
C THR A 251 14.52 2.13 -5.64
N GLU A 252 15.83 2.27 -5.84
CA GLU A 252 16.74 1.14 -6.01
C GLU A 252 16.94 0.36 -4.71
N SER A 253 16.89 1.05 -3.58
CA SER A 253 17.10 0.51 -2.23
C SER A 253 15.81 0.38 -1.41
N TRP A 254 14.65 0.34 -2.07
CA TRP A 254 13.32 0.44 -1.43
C TRP A 254 13.08 -0.54 -0.27
N THR A 255 13.74 -1.70 -0.26
CA THR A 255 13.59 -2.73 0.77
C THR A 255 14.06 -2.30 2.16
N ASP A 256 14.93 -1.30 2.29
CA ASP A 256 15.41 -0.81 3.59
C ASP A 256 14.43 0.15 4.30
N GLY A 257 13.39 0.61 3.60
CA GLY A 257 12.34 1.46 4.16
C GLY A 257 12.65 2.96 4.19
N ARG A 258 13.85 3.39 3.81
CA ARG A 258 14.21 4.81 3.74
C ARG A 258 13.31 5.59 2.78
N ILE A 259 12.87 4.96 1.69
CA ILE A 259 11.88 5.54 0.77
C ILE A 259 10.55 5.88 1.47
N LYS A 260 10.09 5.02 2.39
CA LYS A 260 8.85 5.23 3.14
C LYS A 260 9.03 6.38 4.12
N LEU A 261 10.13 6.40 4.87
CA LEU A 261 10.46 7.47 5.81
C LEU A 261 10.60 8.83 5.11
N ALA A 262 11.35 8.88 4.00
CA ALA A 262 11.52 10.08 3.19
C ALA A 262 10.17 10.61 2.68
N TRP A 263 9.29 9.71 2.24
CA TRP A 263 7.97 10.09 1.75
C TRP A 263 7.04 10.57 2.88
N ILE A 264 7.05 9.92 4.04
CA ILE A 264 6.31 10.39 5.23
C ILE A 264 6.79 11.77 5.65
N HIS A 265 8.11 11.98 5.71
CA HIS A 265 8.68 13.28 6.04
C HIS A 265 8.21 14.37 5.07
N HIS A 266 8.27 14.10 3.75
CA HIS A 266 7.76 15.01 2.72
C HIS A 266 6.26 15.32 2.91
N LEU A 267 5.43 14.30 3.16
CA LEU A 267 3.99 14.47 3.37
C LEU A 267 3.67 15.30 4.61
N LEU A 268 4.38 15.07 5.72
CA LEU A 268 4.19 15.82 6.97
C LEU A 268 4.64 17.28 6.84
N ASP A 269 5.75 17.54 6.15
CA ASP A 269 6.19 18.89 5.83
C ASP A 269 5.20 19.61 4.91
N MET A 270 4.68 18.93 3.88
CA MET A 270 3.57 19.46 3.05
C MET A 270 2.35 19.81 3.90
N ARG A 271 1.99 18.96 4.87
CA ARG A 271 0.89 19.25 5.81
C ARG A 271 1.17 20.46 6.69
N ALA A 272 2.38 20.61 7.21
CA ALA A 272 2.77 21.73 8.03
C ALA A 272 2.70 23.05 7.24
N ARG A 273 3.26 23.07 6.02
CA ARG A 273 3.28 24.24 5.12
C ARG A 273 1.88 24.67 4.65
N HIS A 274 0.96 23.72 4.49
CA HIS A 274 -0.42 23.98 4.04
C HIS A 274 -1.48 23.61 5.09
N ALA A 275 -1.20 23.89 6.37
CA ALA A 275 -2.00 23.43 7.52
C ALA A 275 -3.51 23.72 7.37
N LYS A 276 -3.90 24.92 6.92
CA LYS A 276 -5.31 25.29 6.72
C LYS A 276 -6.00 24.48 5.62
N VAL A 277 -5.28 24.11 4.55
CA VAL A 277 -5.83 23.25 3.48
C VAL A 277 -6.12 21.84 4.00
N PHE A 278 -5.26 21.31 4.87
CA PHE A 278 -5.47 19.95 5.40
C PHE A 278 -6.45 19.89 6.57
N ALA A 279 -6.46 20.91 7.44
CA ALA A 279 -7.37 21.01 8.58
C ALA A 279 -8.80 21.39 8.14
N ASP A 280 -8.94 22.47 7.37
CA ASP A 280 -10.23 23.09 7.07
C ASP A 280 -10.63 23.00 5.59
N GLY A 281 -9.74 22.48 4.74
CA GLY A 281 -9.99 22.41 3.30
C GLY A 281 -11.00 21.34 2.91
N ASP A 282 -11.70 21.59 1.82
CA ASP A 282 -12.70 20.68 1.25
C ASP A 282 -12.06 19.40 0.69
N PHE A 283 -12.91 18.49 0.19
CA PHE A 283 -12.47 17.32 -0.56
C PHE A 283 -13.15 17.29 -1.91
N ARG A 284 -12.39 17.46 -2.99
CA ARG A 284 -12.91 17.51 -4.35
C ARG A 284 -12.32 16.39 -5.22
N PRO A 285 -13.09 15.35 -5.56
CA PRO A 285 -12.64 14.35 -6.53
C PRO A 285 -12.27 15.00 -7.87
N LEU A 286 -11.20 14.52 -8.51
CA LEU A 286 -10.79 14.99 -9.83
C LEU A 286 -11.11 13.91 -10.87
N THR A 287 -11.52 14.33 -12.06
CA THR A 287 -11.81 13.42 -13.17
C THR A 287 -10.51 12.86 -13.72
N VAL A 288 -10.46 11.55 -13.94
CA VAL A 288 -9.34 10.86 -14.58
C VAL A 288 -9.83 10.26 -15.90
N GLU A 289 -9.17 10.64 -16.99
CA GLU A 289 -9.37 10.10 -18.34
C GLU A 289 -8.25 9.10 -18.69
N GLY A 290 -8.44 8.31 -19.75
CA GLY A 290 -7.47 7.31 -20.22
C GLY A 290 -7.84 5.87 -19.88
N THR A 291 -7.17 4.92 -20.52
CA THR A 291 -7.43 3.48 -20.37
C THR A 291 -7.10 2.97 -18.97
N HIS A 292 -6.11 3.58 -18.30
CA HIS A 292 -5.71 3.20 -16.94
C HIS A 292 -6.41 3.99 -15.82
N ARG A 293 -7.45 4.78 -16.12
CA ARG A 293 -8.14 5.63 -15.13
C ARG A 293 -8.62 4.90 -13.86
N ARG A 294 -8.88 3.59 -13.93
CA ARG A 294 -9.31 2.77 -12.78
C ARG A 294 -8.17 2.47 -11.79
N HIS A 295 -6.93 2.67 -12.20
CA HIS A 295 -5.73 2.54 -11.38
C HIS A 295 -5.37 3.83 -10.65
N VAL A 296 -6.15 4.90 -10.79
CA VAL A 296 -5.81 6.23 -10.27
C VAL A 296 -6.88 6.69 -9.29
N ILE A 297 -6.45 7.14 -8.11
CA ILE A 297 -7.25 7.94 -7.19
C ILE A 297 -6.72 9.36 -7.27
N ALA A 298 -7.57 10.31 -7.67
CA ALA A 298 -7.19 11.72 -7.80
C ALA A 298 -8.21 12.63 -7.11
N PHE A 299 -7.73 13.55 -6.30
CA PHE A 299 -8.56 14.56 -5.64
C PHE A 299 -7.76 15.82 -5.33
N ALA A 300 -8.47 16.89 -5.01
CA ALA A 300 -7.90 18.10 -4.46
C ALA A 300 -8.45 18.38 -3.06
N ARG A 301 -7.60 18.97 -2.22
CA ARG A 301 -7.99 19.68 -1.00
C ARG A 301 -7.88 21.16 -1.27
N THR A 302 -8.91 21.96 -1.02
CA THR A 302 -8.87 23.40 -1.26
C THR A 302 -9.34 24.18 -0.05
N HIS A 303 -8.64 25.28 0.25
CA HIS A 303 -9.06 26.23 1.26
C HIS A 303 -8.75 27.65 0.75
N ARG A 304 -9.82 28.42 0.49
CA ARG A 304 -9.75 29.72 -0.19
C ARG A 304 -9.07 29.60 -1.56
N SER A 305 -7.96 30.31 -1.78
CA SER A 305 -7.20 30.28 -3.03
C SER A 305 -6.14 29.17 -3.07
N GLU A 306 -5.82 28.55 -1.95
CA GLU A 306 -4.81 27.49 -1.86
C GLU A 306 -5.44 26.13 -2.14
N ALA A 307 -4.69 25.26 -2.82
CA ALA A 307 -5.10 23.91 -3.12
C ALA A 307 -3.91 22.95 -3.06
N ILE A 308 -4.20 21.70 -2.74
CA ILE A 308 -3.27 20.58 -2.88
C ILE A 308 -3.94 19.54 -3.78
N VAL A 309 -3.27 19.16 -4.86
CA VAL A 309 -3.67 18.07 -5.76
C VAL A 309 -2.95 16.80 -5.34
N VAL A 310 -3.70 15.72 -5.18
CA VAL A 310 -3.20 14.41 -4.76
C VAL A 310 -3.54 13.40 -5.85
N VAL A 311 -2.54 12.61 -6.23
CA VAL A 311 -2.70 11.46 -7.11
C VAL A 311 -2.03 10.27 -6.46
N ALA A 312 -2.75 9.15 -6.36
CA ALA A 312 -2.23 7.88 -5.86
C ALA A 312 -2.67 6.74 -6.78
N LEU A 313 -1.71 5.89 -7.17
CA LEU A 313 -1.99 4.71 -7.97
C LEU A 313 -2.45 3.51 -7.12
N ARG A 314 -3.12 2.56 -7.76
CA ARG A 314 -3.54 1.28 -7.18
C ARG A 314 -3.53 0.19 -8.24
N HIS A 315 -3.44 -1.06 -7.77
CA HIS A 315 -3.31 -2.26 -8.60
C HIS A 315 -2.08 -2.19 -9.52
N PHE A 316 -0.94 -2.64 -8.99
CA PHE A 316 0.37 -2.45 -9.59
C PHE A 316 0.85 -3.61 -10.47
N ALA A 317 0.20 -4.78 -10.44
CA ALA A 317 0.66 -5.92 -11.23
C ALA A 317 0.82 -5.61 -12.73
N PRO A 318 -0.10 -4.87 -13.39
CA PRO A 318 0.07 -4.52 -14.81
C PRO A 318 1.26 -3.60 -15.12
N PHE A 319 1.77 -2.86 -14.13
CA PHE A 319 2.84 -1.87 -14.29
C PHE A 319 4.20 -2.37 -13.80
N THR A 320 4.25 -3.55 -13.18
CA THR A 320 5.43 -4.08 -12.48
C THR A 320 5.90 -5.44 -13.00
N ASP A 321 5.38 -5.84 -14.18
CA ASP A 321 5.49 -7.23 -14.66
C ASP A 321 5.11 -8.22 -13.54
N SER A 322 3.91 -8.01 -12.98
CA SER A 322 3.38 -8.82 -11.88
C SER A 322 4.29 -8.84 -10.63
N GLY A 323 4.94 -7.72 -10.31
CA GLY A 323 5.79 -7.53 -9.13
C GLY A 323 7.27 -7.87 -9.34
N MET A 324 7.72 -8.11 -10.57
CA MET A 324 9.11 -8.45 -10.89
C MET A 324 10.03 -7.23 -10.96
N MET A 325 9.49 -6.06 -11.29
CA MET A 325 10.26 -4.84 -11.46
C MET A 325 9.55 -3.62 -10.86
N TRP A 326 10.34 -2.64 -10.42
CA TRP A 326 9.81 -1.32 -10.06
C TRP A 326 9.10 -0.71 -11.29
N PRO A 327 7.93 -0.07 -11.12
CA PRO A 327 7.14 0.36 -12.27
C PRO A 327 7.84 1.49 -13.03
N SER A 328 7.80 1.40 -14.37
CA SER A 328 7.94 2.58 -15.24
C SER A 328 6.55 3.10 -15.56
N PHE A 329 6.36 4.42 -15.38
CA PHE A 329 5.09 5.07 -15.65
C PHE A 329 4.96 5.57 -17.11
N ASP A 330 5.92 5.25 -17.98
CA ASP A 330 5.90 5.64 -19.40
C ASP A 330 4.68 5.09 -20.15
N LYS A 331 4.21 3.91 -19.72
CA LYS A 331 3.04 3.22 -20.29
C LYS A 331 1.72 3.60 -19.61
N LEU A 332 1.75 4.49 -18.62
CA LEU A 332 0.56 4.92 -17.89
C LEU A 332 -0.27 5.90 -18.74
N ASP A 333 -1.23 5.35 -19.48
CA ASP A 333 -2.28 6.15 -20.13
C ASP A 333 -3.37 6.58 -19.13
N ALA A 334 -3.11 7.69 -18.44
CA ALA A 334 -4.07 8.38 -17.60
C ALA A 334 -3.79 9.89 -17.52
N CYS A 335 -4.85 10.69 -17.53
CA CYS A 335 -4.78 12.14 -17.44
C CYS A 335 -5.77 12.69 -16.40
N VAL A 336 -5.31 13.56 -15.51
CA VAL A 336 -6.15 14.19 -14.47
C VAL A 336 -6.62 15.56 -14.95
N ASP A 337 -7.93 15.78 -14.93
CA ASP A 337 -8.53 17.09 -15.17
C ASP A 337 -8.47 17.93 -13.88
N LEU A 338 -7.72 19.04 -13.94
CA LEU A 338 -7.53 19.96 -12.83
C LEU A 338 -8.70 20.95 -12.68
N GLY A 339 -9.55 21.06 -13.71
CA GLY A 339 -10.65 22.03 -13.78
C GLY A 339 -10.13 23.45 -13.62
N ASN A 340 -10.50 24.10 -12.52
CA ASN A 340 -10.08 25.47 -12.19
C ASN A 340 -8.80 25.57 -11.33
N LEU A 341 -8.05 24.47 -11.16
CA LEU A 341 -6.79 24.50 -10.41
C LEU A 341 -5.61 24.76 -11.36
N THR A 342 -4.69 25.61 -10.91
CA THR A 342 -3.39 25.80 -11.55
C THR A 342 -2.30 25.33 -10.61
N LEU A 343 -1.47 24.38 -11.05
CA LEU A 343 -0.33 23.88 -10.27
C LEU A 343 0.70 24.99 -10.07
N ILE A 344 1.30 25.04 -8.88
CA ILE A 344 2.47 25.88 -8.58
C ILE A 344 3.71 25.06 -8.95
N HIS A 345 3.73 24.53 -10.19
CA HIS A 345 4.82 23.74 -10.73
C HIS A 345 5.18 24.28 -12.13
N PRO A 346 6.42 24.74 -12.38
CA PRO A 346 6.80 25.44 -13.60
C PRO A 346 6.56 24.65 -14.90
N ALA A 347 6.58 23.32 -14.80
CA ALA A 347 6.49 22.42 -15.95
C ALA A 347 5.05 22.11 -16.43
N VAL A 348 4.01 22.56 -15.72
CA VAL A 348 2.61 22.23 -16.08
C VAL A 348 1.78 23.50 -16.26
N MET A 349 1.63 23.93 -17.51
CA MET A 349 0.75 25.05 -17.89
C MET A 349 -0.62 24.62 -18.43
N ASP A 350 -0.93 23.31 -18.36
CA ASP A 350 -2.17 22.76 -18.90
C ASP A 350 -3.17 22.46 -17.78
N GLN A 351 -4.47 22.56 -18.09
CA GLN A 351 -5.54 22.14 -17.16
C GLN A 351 -5.70 20.62 -17.10
N LYS A 352 -4.91 19.91 -17.91
CA LYS A 352 -4.84 18.46 -17.97
C LYS A 352 -3.44 18.01 -17.58
N LEU A 353 -3.37 17.13 -16.59
CA LEU A 353 -2.13 16.62 -16.03
C LEU A 353 -1.90 15.19 -16.53
N ASP A 354 -0.98 15.03 -17.47
CA ASP A 354 -0.57 13.72 -18.02
C ASP A 354 0.29 12.98 -16.99
N LEU A 355 -0.20 11.86 -16.47
CA LEU A 355 0.44 11.20 -15.32
C LEU A 355 1.79 10.58 -15.65
N LYS A 356 2.04 10.21 -16.91
CA LYS A 356 3.35 9.71 -17.34
C LYS A 356 4.46 10.74 -17.24
N ARG A 357 4.11 12.03 -17.20
CA ARG A 357 5.05 13.17 -17.08
C ARG A 357 5.20 13.66 -15.64
N LEU A 358 4.46 13.07 -14.72
CA LEU A 358 4.31 13.54 -13.35
C LEU A 358 4.83 12.53 -12.34
N LEU A 359 4.54 11.26 -12.58
CA LEU A 359 5.03 10.17 -11.76
C LEU A 359 6.38 9.75 -12.34
N ASP A 360 7.47 10.25 -11.76
CA ASP A 360 8.82 9.78 -12.11
C ASP A 360 9.10 8.45 -11.39
N HIS A 361 9.39 8.53 -10.09
CA HIS A 361 9.90 7.40 -9.30
C HIS A 361 8.86 6.78 -8.37
N LEU A 362 7.81 7.52 -7.99
CA LEU A 362 6.83 7.09 -7.01
C LEU A 362 5.45 6.86 -7.64
N PRO A 363 4.65 5.91 -7.13
CA PRO A 363 3.27 5.68 -7.58
C PRO A 363 2.28 6.76 -7.11
N VAL A 364 2.79 7.87 -6.58
CA VAL A 364 2.06 8.89 -5.83
C VAL A 364 2.66 10.26 -6.07
N THR A 365 1.84 11.30 -5.97
CA THR A 365 2.32 12.68 -5.93
C THR A 365 1.35 13.59 -5.17
N VAL A 366 1.92 14.64 -4.57
CA VAL A 366 1.20 15.68 -3.82
C VAL A 366 1.74 17.03 -4.24
N LEU A 367 0.90 17.84 -4.89
CA LEU A 367 1.33 19.06 -5.57
C LEU A 367 0.57 20.27 -5.04
N ALA A 368 1.31 21.33 -4.71
CA ALA A 368 0.71 22.61 -4.40
C ALA A 368 0.08 23.23 -5.65
N ALA A 369 -1.09 23.82 -5.48
CA ALA A 369 -1.89 24.43 -6.52
C ALA A 369 -2.61 25.67 -5.98
N ARG A 370 -3.19 26.45 -6.89
CA ARG A 370 -4.09 27.55 -6.54
C ARG A 370 -5.40 27.45 -7.31
N VAL A 371 -6.47 27.92 -6.69
CA VAL A 371 -7.76 28.09 -7.34
C VAL A 371 -7.68 29.30 -8.26
N SER A 372 -7.82 29.08 -9.56
CA SER A 372 -7.79 30.13 -10.58
C SER A 372 -9.18 30.69 -10.85
N THR A 373 -9.22 31.99 -11.09
CA THR A 373 -10.44 32.68 -11.53
C THR A 373 -10.74 32.36 -13.00
N ARG A 374 -12.01 32.46 -13.41
CA ARG A 374 -12.41 32.23 -14.82
C ARG A 374 -11.67 33.13 -15.81
N SER A 375 -11.29 34.35 -15.41
CA SER A 375 -10.55 35.29 -16.26
C SER A 375 -9.10 34.85 -16.49
N GLU A 376 -8.44 34.31 -15.47
CA GLU A 376 -7.08 33.76 -15.58
C GLU A 376 -7.03 32.52 -16.50
N ILE A 377 -8.02 31.64 -16.36
CA ILE A 377 -8.17 30.45 -17.22
C ILE A 377 -8.33 30.87 -18.69
N GLY A 378 -9.22 31.83 -18.96
CA GLY A 378 -9.43 32.37 -20.30
C GLY A 378 -8.18 33.05 -20.88
N ARG A 379 -7.38 33.72 -20.04
CA ARG A 379 -6.12 34.36 -20.47
C ARG A 379 -5.04 33.31 -20.80
N ALA A 380 -4.90 32.27 -19.99
CA ALA A 380 -3.97 31.17 -20.23
C ALA A 380 -4.31 30.41 -21.54
N ALA A 381 -5.59 30.10 -21.75
CA ALA A 381 -6.06 29.45 -22.99
C ALA A 381 -5.77 30.31 -24.24
N ARG A 382 -5.97 31.64 -24.15
CA ARG A 382 -5.65 32.59 -25.24
C ARG A 382 -4.14 32.69 -25.50
N LEU A 383 -3.32 32.66 -24.46
CA LEU A 383 -1.85 32.63 -24.60
C LEU A 383 -1.38 31.34 -25.26
N LYS A 384 -1.89 30.17 -24.85
CA LYS A 384 -1.59 28.86 -25.45
C LYS A 384 -1.96 28.82 -26.94
N GLN A 385 -3.14 29.33 -27.30
CA GLN A 385 -3.55 29.46 -28.71
C GLN A 385 -2.63 30.40 -29.50
N LYS A 386 -2.18 31.52 -28.92
CA LYS A 386 -1.22 32.43 -29.58
C LYS A 386 0.15 31.77 -29.78
N PHE A 387 0.65 31.03 -28.79
CA PHE A 387 1.90 30.28 -28.89
C PHE A 387 1.84 29.16 -29.93
N GLN A 388 0.76 28.36 -29.95
CA GLN A 388 0.56 27.33 -30.98
C GLN A 388 0.41 27.92 -32.38
N LYS A 389 -0.29 29.05 -32.54
CA LYS A 389 -0.38 29.76 -33.83
C LYS A 389 0.95 30.32 -34.29
N ARG A 390 1.82 30.78 -33.38
CA ARG A 390 3.16 31.29 -33.70
C ARG A 390 4.09 30.15 -34.14
N ASN A 391 4.14 29.06 -33.37
CA ASN A 391 4.93 27.88 -33.74
C ASN A 391 4.47 27.26 -35.07
N ASN A 392 3.17 27.23 -35.37
CA ASN A 392 2.65 26.76 -36.66
C ASN A 392 2.99 27.72 -37.83
N ARG A 393 3.11 29.03 -37.59
CA ARG A 393 3.57 29.98 -38.62
C ARG A 393 5.06 29.79 -38.90
N ASP A 394 5.86 29.66 -37.85
CA ASP A 394 7.31 29.47 -37.97
C ASP A 394 7.64 28.13 -38.66
N THR A 395 6.86 27.06 -38.43
CA THR A 395 7.02 25.78 -39.16
C THR A 395 6.55 25.83 -40.62
N VAL A 396 5.59 26.71 -40.96
CA VAL A 396 5.15 26.92 -42.36
C VAL A 396 6.17 27.77 -43.12
N GLU A 397 6.77 28.79 -42.51
CA GLU A 397 7.86 29.59 -43.10
C GLU A 397 9.15 28.77 -43.31
N LEU A 398 9.49 27.87 -42.38
CA LEU A 398 10.62 26.94 -42.54
C LEU A 398 10.40 25.89 -43.65
N LYS A 399 9.14 25.54 -43.96
CA LYS A 399 8.81 24.65 -45.08
C LYS A 399 8.79 25.39 -46.42
N SER A 400 8.35 26.65 -46.47
CA SER A 400 8.35 27.44 -47.71
C SER A 400 9.75 27.79 -48.20
N HIS A 401 10.73 27.95 -47.29
CA HIS A 401 12.14 28.16 -47.66
C HIS A 401 12.86 26.89 -48.14
N LYS A 402 12.34 25.69 -47.86
CA LYS A 402 12.93 24.41 -48.34
C LYS A 402 12.40 23.95 -49.70
N THR A 403 11.35 24.58 -50.22
CA THR A 403 10.79 24.31 -51.55
C THR A 403 11.22 25.31 -52.62
N ALA A 404 12.14 26.23 -52.31
CA ALA A 404 12.60 27.28 -53.20
C ALA A 404 14.10 27.22 -53.55
N ASN A 405 14.75 26.06 -53.38
CA ASN A 405 16.11 25.78 -53.87
C ASN A 405 16.13 24.53 -54.72
#